data_AF-A0A819HI63-F1
#
_entry.id   AF-A0A819HI63-F1
#
_cell.length_a   1.000
_cell.length_b   1.000
_cell.length_c   1.000
_cell.angle_alpha   90.00
_cell.angle_beta   90.00
_cell.angle_gamma   90.00
#
_symmetry.space_group_name_H-M   'P 1'
#
loop_
_entity.id
_entity.type
_entity.pdbx_description
1 polymer ?
#
loop_
_entity_poly.entity_id
_entity_poly.type
_entity_poly.pdbx_seq_one_letter_code
_entity_poly.pdbx_strand_id
1 'polypeptide(L)'
;KFFQRFQNHSTLFILGPLDVSRLAIFAFLIYVPSIGKYLHHNFICSLLNDLFGIQVRSGCSCAGPYVLDLLEIDDEKAEIFTKFITEDSEHRLDKDNDEIPHNALMKPGFTRFNLSYFSNDEEINYILDAVEFLANDGWRFLPLYTYNQENAVWRPRHLSMENHSNAYHSLQMINYQNGTMEQINSVNNTLQNIDHRLPLVNLSLPLTDDPFDQAKSISKKMPKHVFENIDFRTDVPLNIPKKYQDFIWFVTPKEVMLKLLVEFDREEQQGCIQVPFKPRYRKA
;
A
#
# COMPACT_ATOMS: atom_id res chain seq x y z
N LYS A 1 -10.31 17.58 -15.39
CA LYS A 1 -8.90 17.33 -15.00
C LYS A 1 -8.64 15.87 -14.64
N PHE A 2 -9.05 15.37 -13.47
CA PHE A 2 -8.78 13.96 -13.06
C PHE A 2 -9.19 12.91 -14.11
N PHE A 3 -10.48 12.86 -14.47
CA PHE A 3 -10.96 11.89 -15.46
C PHE A 3 -10.28 12.02 -16.82
N GLN A 4 -10.13 13.25 -17.33
CA GLN A 4 -9.43 13.48 -18.60
C GLN A 4 -8.00 12.96 -18.60
N ARG A 5 -7.31 13.01 -17.46
CA ARG A 5 -5.92 12.52 -17.32
C ARG A 5 -5.85 11.00 -17.21
N PHE A 6 -6.77 10.38 -16.46
CA PHE A 6 -6.64 8.99 -16.05
C PHE A 6 -7.62 8.01 -16.71
N GLN A 7 -8.61 8.48 -17.47
CA GLN A 7 -9.63 7.60 -18.08
C GLN A 7 -9.04 6.52 -19.01
N ASN A 8 -7.87 6.78 -19.59
CA ASN A 8 -7.17 5.84 -20.49
C ASN A 8 -5.87 5.27 -19.89
N HIS A 9 -5.64 5.45 -18.59
CA HIS A 9 -4.43 4.93 -17.96
C HIS A 9 -4.50 3.40 -17.86
N SER A 10 -3.47 2.69 -18.33
CA SER A 10 -3.48 1.23 -18.44
C SER A 10 -3.43 0.51 -17.09
N THR A 11 -2.82 1.14 -16.08
CA THR A 11 -2.64 0.56 -14.74
C THR A 11 -3.58 1.13 -13.69
N LEU A 12 -4.19 2.30 -13.92
CA LEU A 12 -5.02 2.96 -12.92
C LEU A 12 -6.49 2.76 -13.26
N PHE A 13 -7.21 2.05 -12.40
CA PHE A 13 -8.63 1.76 -12.56
C PHE A 13 -9.44 2.71 -11.70
N ILE A 14 -10.18 3.61 -12.34
CA ILE A 14 -11.08 4.52 -11.63
C ILE A 14 -12.37 3.79 -11.32
N LEU A 15 -12.79 3.85 -10.05
CA LEU A 15 -14.01 3.22 -9.60
C LEU A 15 -15.17 4.22 -9.60
N GLY A 16 -16.32 3.75 -10.09
CA GLY A 16 -17.60 4.45 -10.06
C GLY A 16 -18.07 4.87 -11.45
N PRO A 17 -19.32 5.37 -11.58
CA PRO A 17 -19.83 5.90 -12.85
C PRO A 17 -18.94 7.05 -13.33
N LEU A 18 -18.69 7.25 -14.63
CA LEU A 18 -17.85 8.37 -15.13
C LEU A 18 -18.66 9.59 -15.61
N ASP A 19 -19.94 9.38 -15.92
CA ASP A 19 -20.76 10.36 -16.65
C ASP A 19 -21.80 11.10 -15.78
N VAL A 20 -21.75 10.93 -14.45
CA VAL A 20 -22.69 11.55 -13.51
C VAL A 20 -22.08 12.75 -12.77
N SER A 21 -22.92 13.73 -12.43
CA SER A 21 -22.54 14.82 -11.52
C SER A 21 -22.20 14.25 -10.14
N ARG A 22 -21.09 14.71 -9.55
CA ARG A 22 -20.51 14.13 -8.35
C ARG A 22 -19.71 15.16 -7.54
N LEU A 23 -19.45 14.81 -6.29
CA LEU A 23 -18.42 15.45 -5.47
C LEU A 23 -17.02 15.06 -5.97
N ALA A 24 -16.02 15.90 -5.68
CA ALA A 24 -14.62 15.71 -6.09
C ALA A 24 -13.90 14.62 -5.26
N ILE A 25 -14.58 13.50 -5.02
CA ILE A 25 -14.11 12.32 -4.31
C ILE A 25 -13.82 11.25 -5.36
N PHE A 26 -12.57 10.81 -5.43
CA PHE A 26 -12.11 9.85 -6.43
C PHE A 26 -11.65 8.57 -5.74
N ALA A 27 -12.11 7.43 -6.25
CA ALA A 27 -11.72 6.11 -5.79
C ALA A 27 -11.01 5.38 -6.94
N PHE A 28 -9.92 4.70 -6.64
CA PHE A 28 -9.13 4.01 -7.66
C PHE A 28 -8.40 2.79 -7.11
N LEU A 29 -7.98 1.93 -8.04
CA LEU A 29 -7.08 0.80 -7.85
C LEU A 29 -5.87 0.97 -8.78
N ILE A 30 -4.73 0.43 -8.37
CA ILE A 30 -3.54 0.34 -9.22
C ILE A 30 -3.29 -1.13 -9.51
N TYR A 31 -3.33 -1.49 -10.78
CA TYR A 31 -3.01 -2.80 -11.30
C TYR A 31 -1.53 -2.85 -11.70
N VAL A 32 -0.89 -3.99 -11.47
CA VAL A 32 0.49 -4.25 -11.85
C VAL A 32 0.49 -5.30 -12.96
N PRO A 33 0.50 -4.89 -14.25
CA PRO A 33 0.37 -5.82 -15.38
C PRO A 33 1.46 -6.89 -15.42
N SER A 34 2.66 -6.55 -14.92
CA SER A 34 3.82 -7.43 -14.93
C SER A 34 3.68 -8.63 -13.98
N ILE A 35 2.79 -8.55 -12.99
CA ILE A 35 2.52 -9.59 -11.98
C ILE A 35 1.08 -10.13 -12.11
N GLY A 36 0.17 -9.33 -12.64
CA GLY A 36 -1.23 -9.70 -12.81
C GLY A 36 -2.11 -9.43 -11.58
N LYS A 37 -1.64 -8.62 -10.62
CA LYS A 37 -2.35 -8.32 -9.35
C LYS A 37 -2.44 -6.82 -9.08
N TYR A 38 -3.23 -6.43 -8.08
CA TYR A 38 -3.37 -5.03 -7.66
C TYR A 38 -2.38 -4.65 -6.55
N LEU A 39 -2.06 -3.36 -6.42
CA LEU A 39 -1.44 -2.85 -5.22
C LEU A 39 -2.46 -2.76 -4.09
N HIS A 40 -2.06 -3.18 -2.88
CA HIS A 40 -2.92 -3.12 -1.71
C HIS A 40 -3.24 -1.66 -1.38
N HIS A 41 -4.51 -1.33 -1.11
CA HIS A 41 -4.95 0.06 -0.89
C HIS A 41 -4.22 0.74 0.28
N ASN A 42 -3.97 0.02 1.38
CA ASN A 42 -3.21 0.57 2.53
C ASN A 42 -1.75 0.85 2.17
N PHE A 43 -1.16 0.06 1.26
CA PHE A 43 0.20 0.31 0.77
C PHE A 43 0.23 1.59 -0.05
N ILE A 44 -0.71 1.77 -0.99
CA ILE A 44 -0.84 3.01 -1.78
C ILE A 44 -0.97 4.23 -0.85
N CYS A 45 -1.79 4.12 0.20
CA CYS A 45 -1.98 5.21 1.17
C CYS A 45 -0.68 5.55 1.93
N SER A 46 0.04 4.52 2.38
CA SER A 46 1.30 4.71 3.09
C SER A 46 2.35 5.34 2.17
N LEU A 47 2.43 4.87 0.93
CA LEU A 47 3.40 5.35 -0.05
C LEU A 47 3.15 6.80 -0.49
N LEU A 48 1.89 7.21 -0.68
CA LEU A 48 1.55 8.62 -0.98
C LEU A 48 1.91 9.55 0.17
N ASN A 49 1.68 9.10 1.41
CA ASN A 49 2.05 9.84 2.59
C ASN A 49 3.58 9.97 2.71
N ASP A 50 4.30 8.86 2.56
CA ASP A 50 5.74 8.81 2.83
C ASP A 50 6.57 9.51 1.76
N LEU A 51 6.17 9.44 0.48
CA LEU A 51 6.91 10.07 -0.63
C LEU A 51 6.51 11.53 -0.89
N PHE A 52 5.22 11.84 -0.77
CA PHE A 52 4.68 13.11 -1.24
C PHE A 52 3.97 13.93 -0.16
N GLY A 53 3.85 13.40 1.08
CA GLY A 53 3.11 14.04 2.16
C GLY A 53 1.60 14.11 1.91
N ILE A 54 1.08 13.32 0.96
CA ILE A 54 -0.35 13.37 0.59
C ILE A 54 -1.12 12.38 1.45
N GLN A 55 -1.96 12.91 2.34
CA GLN A 55 -2.84 12.09 3.15
C GLN A 55 -4.06 11.63 2.34
N VAL A 56 -4.15 10.32 2.12
CA VAL A 56 -5.31 9.68 1.50
C VAL A 56 -5.95 8.68 2.45
N ARG A 57 -7.13 8.16 2.08
CA ARG A 57 -7.83 7.15 2.89
C ARG A 57 -8.01 5.89 2.07
N SER A 58 -7.70 4.76 2.69
CA SER A 58 -8.14 3.45 2.22
C SER A 58 -9.62 3.27 2.53
N GLY A 59 -10.42 2.97 1.51
CA GLY A 59 -11.77 2.45 1.68
C GLY A 59 -11.71 0.92 1.68
N CYS A 60 -11.83 0.29 2.85
CA CYS A 60 -12.14 -1.13 2.91
C CYS A 60 -13.66 -1.33 3.00
N SER A 61 -14.13 -2.57 2.86
CA SER A 61 -15.54 -3.01 2.78
C SER A 61 -16.46 -2.62 3.98
N CYS A 62 -16.07 -1.66 4.83
CA CYS A 62 -16.97 -1.03 5.81
C CYS A 62 -18.18 -0.33 5.16
N ALA A 63 -18.14 -0.10 3.83
CA ALA A 63 -19.24 0.44 3.04
C ALA A 63 -20.02 -0.65 2.24
N GLY A 64 -20.29 -1.79 2.87
CA GLY A 64 -21.37 -2.72 2.50
C GLY A 64 -21.39 -3.21 1.03
N PRO A 65 -22.58 -3.48 0.45
CA PRO A 65 -22.74 -4.12 -0.86
C PRO A 65 -22.24 -3.26 -2.03
N TYR A 66 -22.10 -1.94 -1.86
CA TYR A 66 -21.64 -1.06 -2.93
C TYR A 66 -20.18 -1.33 -3.32
N VAL A 67 -19.31 -1.61 -2.34
CA VAL A 67 -17.90 -1.93 -2.64
C VAL A 67 -17.79 -3.28 -3.32
N LEU A 68 -18.61 -4.26 -2.92
CA LEU A 68 -18.67 -5.57 -3.56
C LEU A 68 -19.13 -5.45 -5.02
N ASP A 69 -20.21 -4.70 -5.28
CA ASP A 69 -20.70 -4.42 -6.64
C ASP A 69 -19.65 -3.71 -7.51
N LEU A 70 -18.97 -2.71 -6.94
CA LEU A 70 -17.95 -1.93 -7.62
C LEU A 70 -16.72 -2.75 -8.03
N LEU A 71 -16.38 -3.74 -7.21
CA LEU A 71 -15.29 -4.68 -7.47
C LEU A 71 -15.75 -5.89 -8.28
N GLU A 72 -17.04 -6.04 -8.60
CA GLU A 72 -17.62 -7.25 -9.21
C GLU A 72 -17.37 -8.52 -8.38
N ILE A 73 -17.50 -8.39 -7.06
CA ILE A 73 -17.49 -9.52 -6.11
C ILE A 73 -18.94 -9.98 -5.96
N ASP A 74 -19.22 -11.19 -6.47
CA ASP A 74 -20.51 -11.86 -6.31
C ASP A 74 -20.73 -12.32 -4.85
N ASP A 75 -21.98 -12.69 -4.54
CA ASP A 75 -22.36 -13.09 -3.18
C ASP A 75 -21.57 -14.33 -2.71
N GLU A 76 -21.26 -15.26 -3.62
CA GLU A 76 -20.47 -16.46 -3.32
C GLU A 76 -19.03 -16.09 -2.89
N LYS A 77 -18.34 -15.24 -3.65
CA LYS A 77 -17.01 -14.74 -3.31
C LYS A 77 -17.04 -13.88 -2.06
N ALA A 78 -18.08 -13.07 -1.88
CA ALA A 78 -18.24 -12.25 -0.67
C ALA A 78 -18.37 -13.13 0.58
N GLU A 79 -19.12 -14.24 0.49
CA GLU A 79 -19.21 -15.22 1.58
C GLU A 79 -17.85 -15.89 1.84
N ILE A 80 -17.09 -16.23 0.80
CA ILE A 80 -15.73 -16.78 0.93
C ILE A 80 -14.79 -15.80 1.63
N PHE A 81 -14.77 -14.52 1.21
CA PHE A 81 -13.97 -13.48 1.87
C PHE A 81 -14.39 -13.31 3.32
N THR A 82 -15.70 -13.29 3.60
CA THR A 82 -16.23 -13.15 4.95
C THR A 82 -15.78 -14.32 5.83
N LYS A 83 -15.99 -15.57 5.38
CA LYS A 83 -15.53 -16.77 6.07
C LYS A 83 -14.03 -16.72 6.33
N PHE A 84 -13.22 -16.35 5.35
CA PHE A 84 -11.77 -16.27 5.55
C PHE A 84 -11.36 -15.23 6.62
N ILE A 85 -12.06 -14.10 6.68
CA ILE A 85 -11.82 -13.04 7.68
C ILE A 85 -12.31 -13.48 9.07
N THR A 86 -13.40 -14.26 9.15
CA THR A 86 -14.05 -14.63 10.42
C THR A 86 -13.62 -15.99 10.99
N GLU A 87 -13.23 -16.97 10.18
CA GLU A 87 -12.94 -18.35 10.62
C GLU A 87 -11.81 -18.42 11.67
N ASP A 88 -10.78 -17.57 11.57
CA ASP A 88 -9.70 -17.53 12.58
C ASP A 88 -10.10 -16.74 13.86
N SER A 89 -11.22 -16.02 13.83
CA SER A 89 -11.71 -15.27 15.01
C SER A 89 -12.45 -16.16 16.03
N GLU A 90 -12.96 -17.31 15.61
CA GLU A 90 -13.72 -18.24 16.47
C GLU A 90 -12.84 -19.02 17.47
N HIS A 91 -11.52 -19.09 17.25
CA HIS A 91 -10.59 -19.85 18.09
C HIS A 91 -9.89 -19.05 19.20
N ARG A 92 -10.27 -17.78 19.45
CA ARG A 92 -9.64 -16.95 20.49
C ARG A 92 -10.46 -16.89 21.78
N LEU A 93 -9.72 -16.97 22.90
CA LEU A 93 -10.19 -16.83 24.29
C LEU A 93 -10.40 -15.36 24.70
N ASP A 94 -9.90 -14.40 23.91
CA ASP A 94 -9.94 -12.96 24.20
C ASP A 94 -11.04 -12.27 23.37
N LYS A 95 -12.30 -12.46 23.77
CA LYS A 95 -13.49 -11.81 23.18
C LYS A 95 -13.60 -10.31 23.47
N ASP A 96 -12.69 -9.76 24.28
CA ASP A 96 -12.77 -8.35 24.70
C ASP A 96 -12.17 -7.38 23.66
N ASN A 97 -11.46 -7.88 22.64
CA ASN A 97 -10.88 -7.09 21.55
C ASN A 97 -11.50 -7.44 20.18
N ASP A 98 -12.84 -7.51 20.13
CA ASP A 98 -13.64 -7.80 18.92
C ASP A 98 -13.45 -6.79 17.75
N GLU A 99 -12.67 -5.71 17.94
CA GLU A 99 -12.51 -4.64 16.95
C GLU A 99 -11.46 -4.92 15.85
N ILE A 100 -10.51 -5.85 16.06
CA ILE A 100 -9.45 -6.10 15.06
C ILE A 100 -9.71 -7.43 14.34
N PRO A 101 -10.25 -7.39 13.11
CA PRO A 101 -10.52 -8.59 12.33
C PRO A 101 -9.22 -9.32 12.01
N HIS A 102 -9.16 -10.61 12.31
CA HIS A 102 -8.04 -11.44 11.90
C HIS A 102 -7.95 -11.45 10.36
N ASN A 103 -6.73 -11.35 9.82
CA ASN A 103 -6.48 -11.26 8.38
C ASN A 103 -7.10 -10.03 7.68
N ALA A 104 -7.11 -8.85 8.32
CA ALA A 104 -7.59 -7.62 7.67
C ALA A 104 -6.90 -7.33 6.34
N LEU A 105 -5.67 -7.83 6.13
CA LEU A 105 -4.90 -7.68 4.89
C LEU A 105 -5.61 -8.27 3.66
N MET A 106 -6.44 -9.29 3.84
CA MET A 106 -7.15 -9.93 2.73
C MET A 106 -8.45 -9.22 2.35
N LYS A 107 -8.87 -8.22 3.14
CA LYS A 107 -10.08 -7.45 2.86
C LYS A 107 -9.93 -6.70 1.55
N PRO A 108 -10.80 -6.95 0.54
CA PRO A 108 -10.79 -6.16 -0.67
C PRO A 108 -11.19 -4.71 -0.36
N GLY A 109 -10.61 -3.78 -1.11
CA GLY A 109 -10.83 -2.36 -0.92
C GLY A 109 -10.14 -1.52 -1.99
N PHE A 110 -10.21 -0.20 -1.83
CA PHE A 110 -9.72 0.78 -2.79
C PHE A 110 -9.06 1.96 -2.09
N THR A 111 -8.31 2.75 -2.86
CA THR A 111 -7.75 4.02 -2.36
C THR A 111 -8.66 5.15 -2.79
N ARG A 112 -8.94 6.10 -1.88
CA ARG A 112 -9.68 7.31 -2.21
C ARG A 112 -9.04 8.58 -1.70
N PHE A 113 -9.25 9.66 -2.44
CA PHE A 113 -8.90 11.01 -2.03
C PHE A 113 -10.00 11.99 -2.43
N ASN A 114 -9.98 13.15 -1.80
CA ASN A 114 -10.91 14.24 -2.05
C ASN A 114 -10.11 15.48 -2.47
N LEU A 115 -10.57 16.18 -3.50
CA LEU A 115 -10.03 17.49 -3.86
C LEU A 115 -10.88 18.57 -3.21
N SER A 116 -10.24 19.44 -2.43
CA SER A 116 -10.92 20.57 -1.80
C SER A 116 -11.36 21.57 -2.87
N TYR A 117 -12.51 22.20 -2.65
CA TYR A 117 -12.99 23.30 -3.49
C TYR A 117 -12.02 24.50 -3.48
N PHE A 118 -11.28 24.67 -2.37
CA PHE A 118 -10.31 25.75 -2.21
C PHE A 118 -8.93 25.44 -2.79
N SER A 119 -8.70 24.21 -3.26
CA SER A 119 -7.40 23.83 -3.80
C SER A 119 -7.14 24.53 -5.13
N ASN A 120 -5.94 25.07 -5.26
CA ASN A 120 -5.53 25.70 -6.50
C ASN A 120 -5.10 24.64 -7.54
N ASP A 121 -4.89 25.08 -8.78
CA ASP A 121 -4.54 24.18 -9.88
C ASP A 121 -3.18 23.50 -9.69
N GLU A 122 -2.24 24.14 -9.00
CA GLU A 122 -0.91 23.61 -8.72
C GLU A 122 -0.98 22.44 -7.72
N GLU A 123 -1.72 22.61 -6.61
CA GLU A 123 -1.99 21.57 -5.62
C GLU A 123 -2.72 20.38 -6.24
N ILE A 124 -3.72 20.65 -7.08
CA ILE A 124 -4.45 19.60 -7.79
C ILE A 124 -3.48 18.83 -8.69
N ASN A 125 -2.67 19.53 -9.49
CA ASN A 125 -1.70 18.88 -10.38
C ASN A 125 -0.66 18.07 -9.60
N TYR A 126 -0.15 18.58 -8.48
CA TYR A 126 0.75 17.85 -7.60
C TYR A 126 0.16 16.51 -7.13
N ILE A 127 -1.11 16.53 -6.69
CA ILE A 127 -1.80 15.29 -6.29
C ILE A 127 -1.96 14.34 -7.48
N LEU A 128 -2.31 14.85 -8.66
CA LEU A 128 -2.46 14.01 -9.85
C LEU A 128 -1.12 13.41 -10.27
N ASP A 129 -0.04 14.18 -10.27
CA ASP A 129 1.30 13.74 -10.62
C ASP A 129 1.79 12.64 -9.65
N ALA A 130 1.49 12.77 -8.36
CA ALA A 130 1.79 11.75 -7.35
C ALA A 130 1.05 10.44 -7.59
N VAL A 131 -0.25 10.52 -7.89
CA VAL A 131 -1.06 9.34 -8.23
C VAL A 131 -0.57 8.68 -9.51
N GLU A 132 -0.20 9.46 -10.53
CA GLU A 132 0.37 8.96 -11.78
C GLU A 132 1.73 8.27 -11.57
N PHE A 133 2.59 8.87 -10.74
CA PHE A 133 3.87 8.26 -10.38
C PHE A 133 3.66 6.90 -9.70
N LEU A 134 2.75 6.79 -8.74
CA LEU A 134 2.42 5.52 -8.11
C LEU A 134 1.84 4.49 -9.09
N ALA A 135 0.98 4.94 -10.02
CA ALA A 135 0.38 4.07 -11.01
C ALA A 135 1.42 3.43 -11.95
N ASN A 136 2.54 4.11 -12.19
CA ASN A 136 3.61 3.66 -13.06
C ASN A 136 4.72 2.90 -12.31
N ASP A 137 5.20 3.46 -11.20
CA ASP A 137 6.41 3.00 -10.51
C ASP A 137 6.18 2.59 -9.05
N GLY A 138 4.99 2.81 -8.50
CA GLY A 138 4.71 2.57 -7.07
C GLY A 138 4.96 1.13 -6.62
N TRP A 139 4.75 0.15 -7.51
CA TRP A 139 4.99 -1.26 -7.21
C TRP A 139 6.46 -1.56 -6.91
N ARG A 140 7.42 -0.81 -7.45
CA ARG A 140 8.86 -1.01 -7.22
C ARG A 140 9.27 -0.74 -5.77
N PHE A 141 8.49 0.07 -5.06
CA PHE A 141 8.73 0.41 -3.65
C PHE A 141 8.26 -0.66 -2.67
N LEU A 142 7.43 -1.60 -3.12
CA LEU A 142 6.84 -2.63 -2.26
C LEU A 142 7.88 -3.43 -1.44
N PRO A 143 9.07 -3.80 -1.97
CA PRO A 143 10.08 -4.52 -1.19
C PRO A 143 10.69 -3.69 -0.06
N LEU A 144 10.55 -2.36 -0.04
CA LEU A 144 11.01 -1.52 1.07
C LEU A 144 10.05 -1.52 2.26
N TYR A 145 8.84 -2.04 2.06
CA TYR A 145 7.80 -2.11 3.05
C TYR A 145 7.61 -3.55 3.53
N THR A 146 7.13 -3.66 4.76
CA THR A 146 6.57 -4.88 5.33
C THR A 146 5.12 -4.60 5.73
N TYR A 147 4.34 -5.65 5.93
CA TYR A 147 2.94 -5.55 6.28
C TYR A 147 2.66 -6.41 7.52
N ASN A 148 1.64 -6.02 8.28
CA ASN A 148 1.08 -6.86 9.34
C ASN A 148 -0.25 -7.47 8.83
N GLN A 149 -0.31 -8.81 8.83
CA GLN A 149 -1.44 -9.58 8.32
C GLN A 149 -2.74 -9.32 9.12
N GLU A 150 -2.65 -9.12 10.42
CA GLU A 150 -3.81 -8.93 11.30
C GLU A 150 -4.49 -7.59 11.06
N ASN A 151 -3.74 -6.49 10.98
CA ASN A 151 -4.33 -5.13 10.89
C ASN A 151 -4.18 -4.47 9.51
N ALA A 152 -3.60 -5.16 8.53
CA ALA A 152 -3.35 -4.65 7.18
C ALA A 152 -2.48 -3.37 7.12
N VAL A 153 -1.72 -3.08 8.18
CA VAL A 153 -0.87 -1.88 8.22
C VAL A 153 0.44 -2.17 7.48
N TRP A 154 0.80 -1.27 6.58
CA TRP A 154 2.05 -1.30 5.84
C TRP A 154 3.03 -0.32 6.49
N ARG A 155 4.27 -0.75 6.72
CA ARG A 155 5.31 0.08 7.32
C ARG A 155 6.61 -0.05 6.53
N PRO A 156 7.40 1.02 6.41
CA PRO A 156 8.78 0.91 5.95
C PRO A 156 9.57 -0.08 6.84
N ARG A 157 10.37 -0.96 6.24
CA ARG A 157 11.11 -2.00 6.99
C ARG A 157 12.02 -1.44 8.07
N HIS A 158 12.66 -0.28 7.85
CA HIS A 158 13.53 0.35 8.83
C HIS A 158 12.80 0.72 10.13
N LEU A 159 11.54 1.15 10.05
CA LEU A 159 10.70 1.44 11.22
C LEU A 159 10.10 0.18 11.85
N SER A 160 10.19 -0.96 11.17
CA SER A 160 9.57 -2.22 11.59
C SER A 160 10.50 -3.09 12.43
N MET A 161 11.80 -2.75 12.46
CA MET A 161 12.81 -3.42 13.30
C MET A 161 12.74 -2.96 14.77
N GLU A 162 11.97 -1.92 15.07
CA GLU A 162 11.65 -1.50 16.43
C GLU A 162 10.47 -2.31 16.96
N ASN A 163 10.67 -2.94 18.12
CA ASN A 163 9.80 -3.92 18.77
C ASN A 163 8.28 -3.70 18.56
N HIS A 164 7.61 -4.77 18.11
CA HIS A 164 6.18 -4.86 17.75
C HIS A 164 5.14 -4.50 18.83
N SER A 165 5.51 -3.92 19.97
CA SER A 165 4.58 -3.70 21.10
C SER A 165 4.11 -2.27 21.29
N ASN A 166 4.81 -1.26 20.76
CA ASN A 166 4.46 0.13 21.06
C ASN A 166 4.11 0.87 19.77
N ALA A 167 2.87 0.72 19.31
CA ALA A 167 2.34 1.71 18.37
C ALA A 167 2.48 3.10 19.01
N TYR A 168 2.78 4.11 18.20
CA TYR A 168 2.83 5.50 18.63
C TYR A 168 1.42 5.96 19.01
N HIS A 169 0.96 5.59 20.20
CA HIS A 169 -0.39 5.89 20.70
C HIS A 169 -0.51 7.33 21.22
N SER A 170 0.61 8.06 21.30
CA SER A 170 0.66 9.46 21.71
C SER A 170 1.67 10.24 20.88
N LEU A 171 1.32 11.49 20.54
CA LEU A 171 2.25 12.44 19.92
C LEU A 171 3.48 12.72 20.82
N GLN A 172 3.35 12.49 22.13
CA GLN A 172 4.47 12.64 23.09
C GLN A 172 5.51 11.52 22.97
N MET A 173 5.21 10.43 22.24
CA MET A 173 6.14 9.32 22.02
C MET A 173 6.96 9.49 20.75
N ILE A 174 6.80 10.62 20.06
CA ILE A 174 7.38 10.88 18.75
C ILE A 174 8.33 12.07 18.85
N ASN A 175 9.55 11.90 18.35
CA ASN A 175 10.53 12.97 18.18
C ASN A 175 10.78 13.22 16.68
N TYR A 176 11.01 14.49 16.31
CA TYR A 176 11.34 14.93 14.96
C TYR A 176 12.59 15.82 14.91
N GLN A 177 13.38 15.89 15.98
CA GLN A 177 14.56 16.77 16.07
C GLN A 177 15.59 16.53 14.94
N ASN A 178 15.71 15.30 14.46
CA ASN A 178 16.64 14.93 13.38
C ASN A 178 15.99 14.97 11.98
N GLY A 179 14.75 15.46 11.85
CA GLY A 179 13.99 15.44 10.60
C GLY A 179 13.40 14.07 10.26
N THR A 180 13.59 13.07 11.11
CA THR A 180 13.05 11.71 11.01
C THR A 180 12.15 11.42 12.20
N MET A 181 11.11 10.62 11.99
CA MET A 181 10.22 10.19 13.05
C MET A 181 10.93 9.14 13.92
N GLU A 182 11.25 9.50 15.17
CA GLU A 182 11.94 8.63 16.13
C GLU A 182 11.07 8.34 17.36
N GLN A 183 11.14 7.13 17.90
CA GLN A 183 10.47 6.78 19.15
C GLN A 183 11.23 7.27 20.37
N ILE A 184 10.53 7.99 21.26
CA ILE A 184 11.05 8.32 22.58
C ILE A 184 10.95 7.06 23.45
N ASN A 185 12.00 6.23 23.45
CA ASN A 185 12.08 5.07 24.33
C ASN A 185 12.31 5.54 25.77
N SER A 186 11.30 5.45 26.62
CA SER A 186 11.38 5.81 28.04
C SER A 186 12.08 4.76 28.92
N VAL A 187 12.88 3.85 28.35
CA VAL A 187 13.58 2.80 29.11
C VAL A 187 15.05 2.72 28.69
N ASN A 188 15.90 3.25 29.57
CA ASN A 188 17.33 3.02 29.76
C ASN A 188 18.34 3.55 28.72
N ASN A 189 19.17 4.47 29.22
CA ASN A 189 20.38 5.10 28.69
C ASN A 189 21.52 4.13 28.28
N THR A 190 21.26 3.15 27.43
CA THR A 190 22.35 2.38 26.80
C THR A 190 21.89 1.87 25.44
N LEU A 191 21.81 2.79 24.47
CA LEU A 191 21.86 2.39 23.07
C LEU A 191 23.26 2.73 22.57
N GLN A 192 24.05 1.67 22.38
CA GLN A 192 25.17 1.71 21.47
C GLN A 192 24.68 2.34 20.18
N ASN A 193 25.45 3.32 19.68
CA ASN A 193 25.31 3.87 18.34
C ASN A 193 25.47 2.75 17.33
N ILE A 194 24.41 2.01 17.05
CA ILE A 194 24.35 1.19 15.86
C ILE A 194 23.80 2.10 14.79
N ASP A 195 24.71 2.57 13.94
CA ASP A 195 24.44 3.41 12.78
C ASP A 195 23.66 2.56 11.76
N HIS A 196 22.36 2.36 12.01
CA HIS A 196 21.46 1.54 11.19
C HIS A 196 20.97 2.32 9.96
N ARG A 197 21.89 3.00 9.28
CA ARG A 197 21.60 3.67 8.00
C ARG A 197 21.62 2.63 6.88
N LEU A 198 20.45 2.14 6.50
CA LEU A 198 20.21 1.89 5.08
C LEU A 198 19.60 3.16 4.45
N PRO A 199 19.90 3.44 3.17
CA PRO A 199 19.80 4.76 2.54
C PRO A 199 18.36 5.18 2.19
N LEU A 200 17.38 4.79 3.01
CA LEU A 200 16.09 5.46 3.04
C LEU A 200 16.09 6.58 4.08
N VAL A 201 16.98 6.55 5.07
CA VAL A 201 17.11 7.62 6.09
C VAL A 201 18.11 8.70 5.68
N ASN A 202 18.87 8.51 4.60
CA ASN A 202 19.44 9.64 3.84
C ASN A 202 18.35 10.38 3.01
N LEU A 203 17.06 10.01 3.15
CA LEU A 203 15.93 10.91 2.90
C LEU A 203 15.55 11.70 4.17
N SER A 204 16.50 12.10 5.01
CA SER A 204 16.51 13.50 5.44
C SER A 204 16.71 14.35 4.18
N LEU A 205 15.66 14.39 3.37
CA LEU A 205 15.65 15.00 2.06
C LEU A 205 16.03 16.44 2.30
N PRO A 206 17.12 16.95 1.70
CA PRO A 206 17.29 18.38 1.68
C PRO A 206 16.00 18.94 1.04
N LEU A 207 15.34 19.84 1.75
CA LEU A 207 14.08 20.51 1.36
C LEU A 207 14.18 21.28 0.02
N THR A 208 15.23 21.06 -0.76
CA THR A 208 15.64 21.82 -1.94
C THR A 208 15.40 21.11 -3.27
N ASP A 209 15.29 19.77 -3.30
CA ASP A 209 15.06 19.04 -4.57
C ASP A 209 13.60 18.57 -4.68
N ASP A 210 13.05 18.59 -5.90
CA ASP A 210 11.67 18.19 -6.20
C ASP A 210 11.40 16.72 -5.77
N PRO A 211 10.37 16.45 -4.94
CA PRO A 211 10.05 15.08 -4.47
C PRO A 211 9.84 14.10 -5.63
N PHE A 212 9.38 14.55 -6.79
CA PHE A 212 9.19 13.69 -7.95
C PHE A 212 10.52 13.20 -8.54
N ASP A 213 11.52 14.06 -8.61
CA ASP A 213 12.83 13.70 -9.17
C ASP A 213 13.57 12.74 -8.25
N GLN A 214 13.41 12.93 -6.94
CA GLN A 214 13.93 12.02 -5.93
C GLN A 214 13.26 10.65 -6.02
N ALA A 215 11.92 10.61 -6.06
CA ALA A 215 11.18 9.36 -6.18
C ALA A 215 11.53 8.61 -7.47
N LYS A 216 11.69 9.31 -8.60
CA LYS A 216 12.18 8.74 -9.86
C LYS A 216 13.61 8.21 -9.74
N SER A 217 14.51 8.93 -9.07
CA SER A 217 15.88 8.49 -8.81
C SER A 217 15.90 7.21 -7.99
N ILE A 218 15.08 7.10 -6.95
CA ILE A 218 14.96 5.90 -6.11
C ILE A 218 14.43 4.72 -6.94
N SER A 219 13.33 4.93 -7.67
CA SER A 219 12.74 3.92 -8.56
C SER A 219 13.76 3.36 -9.56
N LYS A 220 14.60 4.22 -10.16
CA LYS A 220 15.63 3.81 -11.13
C LYS A 220 16.84 3.13 -10.47
N LYS A 221 17.25 3.56 -9.28
CA LYS A 221 18.43 3.05 -8.55
C LYS A 221 18.15 1.79 -7.72
N MET A 222 16.89 1.38 -7.60
CA MET A 222 16.45 0.25 -6.78
C MET A 222 17.13 -1.11 -7.02
N PRO A 223 17.66 -1.51 -8.19
CA PRO A 223 17.90 -2.94 -8.43
C PRO A 223 19.16 -3.61 -7.84
N LYS A 224 20.14 -2.92 -7.23
CA LYS A 224 21.38 -3.61 -6.75
C LYS A 224 21.71 -3.46 -5.27
N HIS A 225 22.10 -2.26 -4.82
CA HIS A 225 22.65 -2.11 -3.46
C HIS A 225 21.60 -2.13 -2.33
N VAL A 226 20.33 -1.85 -2.66
CA VAL A 226 19.26 -1.79 -1.66
C VAL A 226 18.78 -3.20 -1.30
N PHE A 227 18.74 -4.12 -2.27
CA PHE A 227 18.24 -5.49 -2.06
C PHE A 227 19.24 -6.44 -1.42
N GLU A 228 20.55 -6.19 -1.53
CA GLU A 228 21.59 -6.99 -0.86
C GLU A 228 21.49 -6.95 0.67
N ASN A 229 20.92 -5.88 1.22
CA ASN A 229 20.85 -5.66 2.67
C ASN A 229 19.45 -5.84 3.26
N ILE A 230 18.45 -6.20 2.46
CA ILE A 230 17.09 -6.48 2.96
C ILE A 230 16.97 -7.98 3.21
N ASP A 231 16.88 -8.39 4.48
CA ASP A 231 16.59 -9.78 4.82
C ASP A 231 15.09 -10.06 4.75
N PHE A 232 14.65 -10.67 3.67
CA PHE A 232 13.25 -11.06 3.49
C PHE A 232 12.90 -12.35 4.24
N ARG A 233 13.85 -13.02 4.89
CA ARG A 233 13.56 -14.17 5.76
C ARG A 233 12.82 -13.74 7.04
N THR A 234 12.93 -12.47 7.43
CA THR A 234 12.21 -11.92 8.57
C THR A 234 10.76 -11.55 8.26
N ASP A 235 10.36 -11.57 6.98
CA ASP A 235 8.96 -11.34 6.65
C ASP A 235 8.11 -12.50 7.18
N VAL A 236 7.09 -12.15 7.96
CA VAL A 236 6.08 -13.11 8.40
C VAL A 236 5.46 -13.71 7.14
N PRO A 237 5.54 -15.04 6.94
CA PRO A 237 4.95 -15.65 5.78
C PRO A 237 3.44 -15.45 5.82
N LEU A 238 2.86 -15.14 4.67
CA LEU A 238 1.41 -15.02 4.50
C LEU A 238 0.78 -16.38 4.83
N ASN A 239 0.24 -16.52 6.04
CA ASN A 239 -0.29 -17.78 6.52
C ASN A 239 -1.74 -17.90 6.05
N ILE A 240 -1.91 -18.33 4.79
CA ILE A 240 -3.23 -18.52 4.17
C ILE A 240 -3.42 -20.01 3.89
N PRO A 241 -4.52 -20.62 4.39
CA PRO A 241 -4.90 -21.98 4.05
C PRO A 241 -4.94 -22.19 2.53
N LYS A 242 -4.50 -23.36 2.06
CA LYS A 242 -4.44 -23.68 0.62
C LYS A 242 -5.76 -23.39 -0.13
N LYS A 243 -6.91 -23.55 0.55
CA LYS A 243 -8.25 -23.26 0.01
C LYS A 243 -8.47 -21.79 -0.42
N TYR A 244 -7.68 -20.84 0.09
CA TYR A 244 -7.87 -19.40 -0.16
C TYR A 244 -6.71 -18.74 -0.91
N GLN A 245 -5.74 -19.51 -1.40
CA GLN A 245 -4.58 -18.95 -2.11
C GLN A 245 -4.98 -18.23 -3.42
N ASP A 246 -6.03 -18.71 -4.09
CA ASP A 246 -6.54 -18.11 -5.33
C ASP A 246 -7.24 -16.75 -5.09
N PHE A 247 -7.54 -16.42 -3.83
CA PHE A 247 -8.20 -15.16 -3.44
C PHE A 247 -7.21 -14.04 -3.09
N ILE A 248 -5.91 -14.28 -3.20
CA ILE A 248 -4.88 -13.26 -2.98
C ILE A 248 -4.89 -12.27 -4.16
N TRP A 249 -5.59 -11.16 -3.97
CA TRP A 249 -5.82 -10.15 -5.00
C TRP A 249 -4.71 -9.09 -5.11
N PHE A 250 -3.83 -9.00 -4.10
CA PHE A 250 -2.78 -7.99 -4.02
C PHE A 250 -1.38 -8.56 -4.24
N VAL A 251 -0.48 -7.71 -4.73
CA VAL A 251 0.93 -8.01 -4.91
C VAL A 251 1.67 -8.04 -3.56
N THR A 252 2.51 -9.05 -3.36
CA THR A 252 3.36 -9.17 -2.16
C THR A 252 4.79 -8.64 -2.39
N PRO A 253 5.48 -8.14 -1.34
CA PRO A 253 6.88 -7.69 -1.44
C PRO A 253 7.81 -8.74 -2.06
N LYS A 254 7.59 -10.02 -1.75
CA LYS A 254 8.37 -11.14 -2.28
C LYS A 254 8.18 -11.34 -3.78
N GLU A 255 6.95 -11.24 -4.28
CA GLU A 255 6.67 -11.33 -5.73
C GLU A 255 7.33 -10.20 -6.50
N VAL A 256 7.27 -8.96 -5.98
CA VAL A 256 7.96 -7.82 -6.61
C VAL A 256 9.47 -8.03 -6.60
N MET A 257 10.04 -8.47 -5.49
CA MET A 257 11.49 -8.68 -5.42
C MET A 257 11.96 -9.73 -6.41
N LEU A 258 11.28 -10.87 -6.49
CA LEU A 258 11.56 -11.89 -7.50
C LEU A 258 11.45 -11.31 -8.90
N LYS A 259 10.43 -10.48 -9.17
CA LYS A 259 10.28 -9.82 -10.47
C LYS A 259 11.41 -8.85 -10.77
N LEU A 260 11.81 -8.00 -9.81
CA LEU A 260 12.91 -7.05 -9.99
C LEU A 260 14.26 -7.75 -10.20
N LEU A 261 14.47 -8.89 -9.54
CA LEU A 261 15.62 -9.76 -9.77
C LEU A 261 15.57 -10.45 -11.15
N VAL A 262 14.39 -10.81 -11.65
CA VAL A 262 14.22 -11.44 -12.98
C VAL A 262 14.26 -10.43 -14.12
N GLU A 263 13.73 -9.21 -13.93
CA GLU A 263 13.88 -8.09 -14.88
C GLU A 263 15.36 -7.76 -15.14
N PHE A 264 16.26 -8.18 -14.25
CA PHE A 264 17.71 -8.11 -14.43
C PHE A 264 18.26 -9.17 -15.40
N ASP A 265 17.59 -10.31 -15.57
CA ASP A 265 18.12 -11.48 -16.29
C ASP A 265 17.56 -11.68 -17.71
N ARG A 266 16.35 -11.19 -18.06
CA ARG A 266 15.83 -10.98 -19.44
C ARG A 266 14.34 -10.58 -19.44
N GLU A 267 13.96 -9.85 -20.49
CA GLU A 267 12.57 -9.56 -20.86
C GLU A 267 11.81 -10.84 -21.25
N GLU A 268 11.08 -11.45 -20.31
CA GLU A 268 10.01 -12.37 -20.69
C GLU A 268 8.71 -12.13 -19.90
N GLN A 269 7.62 -12.16 -20.67
CA GLN A 269 6.24 -12.16 -20.22
C GLN A 269 5.97 -13.50 -19.52
N GLN A 270 5.56 -13.46 -18.25
CA GLN A 270 5.04 -14.65 -17.57
C GLN A 270 3.60 -14.44 -17.12
N GLY A 271 2.88 -15.56 -17.13
CA GLY A 271 1.42 -15.67 -17.18
C GLY A 271 0.66 -14.82 -16.18
N CYS A 272 -0.45 -14.27 -16.67
CA CYS A 272 -1.45 -13.53 -15.91
C CYS A 272 -2.05 -14.44 -14.82
N ILE A 273 -1.67 -14.24 -13.55
CA ILE A 273 -2.43 -14.80 -12.42
C ILE A 273 -3.77 -14.07 -12.42
N GLN A 274 -4.88 -14.80 -12.57
CA GLN A 274 -6.21 -14.21 -12.52
C GLN A 274 -6.48 -13.72 -11.09
N VAL A 275 -6.59 -12.40 -10.94
CA VAL A 275 -7.16 -11.76 -9.75
C VAL A 275 -8.61 -12.23 -9.55
N PRO A 276 -9.08 -12.40 -8.29
CA PRO A 276 -10.40 -12.93 -7.99
C PRO A 276 -11.55 -12.01 -8.43
N PHE A 277 -11.23 -10.76 -8.76
CA PHE A 277 -12.18 -9.76 -9.19
C PHE A 277 -11.59 -8.86 -10.28
N LYS A 278 -12.48 -8.34 -11.14
CA LYS A 278 -12.13 -7.34 -12.16
C LYS A 278 -12.99 -6.10 -11.89
N PRO A 279 -12.38 -4.96 -11.55
CA PRO A 279 -13.13 -3.74 -11.26
C PRO A 279 -13.84 -3.26 -12.54
N ARG A 280 -15.12 -2.89 -12.40
CA ARG A 280 -15.94 -2.45 -13.52
C ARG A 280 -15.64 -0.99 -13.87
N TYR A 281 -15.13 -0.74 -15.08
CA TYR A 281 -15.25 0.59 -15.70
C TYR A 281 -16.71 0.78 -16.09
N ARG A 282 -17.51 1.47 -15.26
CA ARG A 282 -18.89 1.76 -15.64
C ARG A 282 -18.90 2.85 -16.71
N LYS A 283 -18.82 2.44 -17.99
CA LYS A 283 -19.48 3.16 -19.06
C LYS A 283 -20.98 3.05 -18.81
N ALA A 284 -21.67 4.19 -18.90
CA ALA A 284 -23.11 4.31 -18.70
C ALA A 284 -23.91 3.22 -19.44
#